data_AF-A0A4Q5KNI5-F1
#
_entry.id   AF-A0A4Q5KNI5-F1
#
_cell.length_a   1.000
_cell.length_b   1.000
_cell.length_c   1.000
_cell.angle_alpha   90.00
_cell.angle_beta   90.00
_cell.angle_gamma   90.00
#
_symmetry.space_group_name_H-M   'P 1'
#
loop_
_entity.id
_entity.type
_entity.pdbx_description
1 polymer ?
#
loop_
_entity_poly.entity_id
_entity_poly.type
_entity_poly.pdbx_seq_one_letter_code
_entity_poly.pdbx_strand_id
1 'polypeptide(L)'
;MASEYIAVVQMKSSKYVVVDGVVNIWAVYSGVFILAYLIFYYFNSFKNKEPSSKQLNYAVLVSVLLIGPLFTLATYKMINSNLDNYVKCDSLNHWSSRYSSSTYAISNDICLNLVSDKNK
;
A
#
# COMPACT_ATOMS: atom_id res chain seq x y z
N MET A 1 -7.52 21.27 -7.89
CA MET A 1 -6.25 20.56 -8.17
C MET A 1 -6.43 19.12 -7.73
N ALA A 2 -6.60 18.21 -8.69
CA ALA A 2 -6.71 16.79 -8.41
C ALA A 2 -5.32 16.31 -7.96
N SER A 3 -5.19 15.95 -6.68
CA SER A 3 -4.06 15.15 -6.23
C SER A 3 -4.22 13.78 -6.89
N GLU A 4 -3.26 13.37 -7.71
CA GLU A 4 -3.29 12.05 -8.35
C GLU A 4 -2.99 11.00 -7.28
N TYR A 5 -4.04 10.31 -6.84
CA TYR A 5 -3.98 9.27 -5.82
C TYR A 5 -3.60 7.94 -6.46
N ILE A 6 -2.37 7.50 -6.25
CA ILE A 6 -2.09 6.07 -6.18
C ILE A 6 -2.12 5.78 -4.68
N ALA A 7 -2.90 4.79 -4.23
CA ALA A 7 -3.10 4.43 -2.81
C ALA A 7 -1.82 3.98 -2.06
N VAL A 8 -0.66 4.31 -2.62
CA VAL A 8 0.68 3.94 -2.21
C VAL A 8 1.59 5.18 -2.12
N VAL A 9 1.32 6.25 -2.88
CA VAL A 9 2.09 7.49 -2.88
C VAL A 9 1.13 8.67 -2.83
N GLN A 10 1.22 9.43 -1.75
CA GLN A 10 0.46 10.66 -1.52
C GLN A 10 1.39 11.86 -1.72
N MET A 11 1.23 12.55 -2.85
CA MET A 11 1.88 13.85 -3.04
C MET A 11 1.13 14.92 -2.24
N LYS A 12 1.71 15.36 -1.13
CA LYS A 12 1.15 16.48 -0.35
C LYS A 12 1.63 17.83 -0.84
N SER A 13 2.81 17.91 -1.45
CA SER A 13 3.39 19.14 -2.00
C SER A 13 4.42 18.80 -3.10
N SER A 14 4.84 19.80 -3.89
CA SER A 14 5.98 19.67 -4.81
C SER A 14 7.33 19.43 -4.08
N LYS A 15 7.35 19.57 -2.74
CA LYS A 15 8.55 19.49 -1.91
C LYS A 15 8.71 18.19 -1.13
N TYR A 16 7.63 17.44 -0.93
CA TYR A 16 7.66 16.19 -0.17
C TYR A 16 6.50 15.25 -0.55
N VAL A 17 6.74 13.97 -0.38
CA VAL A 17 5.79 12.89 -0.63
C VAL A 17 5.67 12.00 0.59
N VAL A 18 4.47 11.48 0.82
CA VAL A 18 4.21 10.48 1.86
C VAL A 18 3.92 9.17 1.15
N VAL A 19 4.65 8.14 1.51
CA VAL A 19 4.53 6.80 0.93
C VAL A 19 3.88 5.90 1.95
N ASP A 20 2.84 5.19 1.55
CA ASP A 20 2.24 4.16 2.40
C ASP A 20 3.21 2.99 2.56
N GLY A 21 3.35 2.51 3.78
CA GLY A 21 4.27 1.44 4.12
C GLY A 21 3.77 0.07 3.68
N VAL A 22 4.68 -0.91 3.70
CA VAL A 22 4.50 -2.28 3.17
C VAL A 22 3.18 -2.93 3.59
N VAL A 23 2.74 -2.74 4.84
CA VAL A 23 1.51 -3.34 5.37
C VAL A 23 0.27 -2.83 4.63
N ASN A 24 0.23 -1.54 4.30
CA ASN A 24 -0.91 -0.96 3.58
C ASN A 24 -0.96 -1.47 2.14
N ILE A 25 0.20 -1.49 1.47
CA ILE A 25 0.34 -1.99 0.10
C ILE A 25 -0.15 -3.45 0.03
N TRP A 26 0.28 -4.25 1.00
CA TRP A 26 -0.12 -5.64 1.12
C TRP A 26 -1.62 -5.81 1.38
N ALA A 27 -2.20 -4.99 2.25
CA ALA A 27 -3.63 -5.01 2.50
C ALA A 27 -4.45 -4.66 1.25
N VAL A 28 -4.01 -3.67 0.47
CA VAL A 28 -4.66 -3.29 -0.80
C VAL A 28 -4.64 -4.45 -1.79
N TYR A 29 -3.46 -5.03 -2.06
CA TYR A 29 -3.38 -6.16 -3.00
C TYR A 29 -4.18 -7.37 -2.51
N SER A 30 -4.04 -7.74 -1.24
CA SER A 30 -4.78 -8.85 -0.65
C SER A 30 -6.29 -8.64 -0.75
N GLY A 31 -6.77 -7.44 -0.44
CA GLY A 31 -8.17 -7.07 -0.55
C GLY A 31 -8.69 -7.14 -1.98
N VAL A 32 -7.93 -6.64 -2.96
CA VAL A 32 -8.28 -6.70 -4.39
C VAL A 32 -8.41 -8.16 -4.86
N PHE A 33 -7.46 -9.02 -4.51
CA PHE A 33 -7.51 -10.44 -4.92
C PHE A 33 -8.65 -11.20 -4.23
N ILE A 34 -8.89 -10.96 -2.94
CA ILE A 34 -10.02 -11.55 -2.22
C ILE A 34 -11.33 -11.09 -2.86
N LEU A 35 -11.49 -9.80 -3.13
CA LEU A 35 -12.70 -9.26 -3.75
C LEU A 35 -12.93 -9.85 -5.15
N ALA A 36 -11.89 -9.92 -5.97
CA ALA A 36 -11.96 -10.54 -7.29
C ALA A 36 -12.41 -12.01 -7.21
N TYR A 37 -11.89 -12.75 -6.24
CA TYR A 37 -12.30 -14.14 -5.99
C TYR A 37 -13.76 -14.23 -5.52
N LEU A 38 -14.20 -13.37 -4.62
CA LEU A 38 -15.59 -13.34 -4.14
C LEU A 38 -16.57 -13.01 -5.27
N ILE A 39 -16.21 -12.10 -6.17
CA ILE A 39 -16.98 -11.80 -7.37
C ILE A 39 -17.09 -13.04 -8.26
N PHE A 40 -15.97 -13.72 -8.52
CA PHE A 40 -15.94 -14.98 -9.29
C PHE A 40 -16.81 -16.07 -8.63
N TYR A 41 -16.72 -16.21 -7.31
CA TYR A 41 -17.54 -17.13 -6.52
C TYR A 41 -19.04 -16.83 -6.71
N TYR A 42 -19.44 -15.57 -6.58
CA TYR A 42 -20.82 -15.12 -6.76
C TYR A 42 -21.36 -15.43 -8.16
N PHE A 43 -20.54 -15.29 -9.21
CA PHE A 43 -20.99 -15.66 -10.56
C PHE A 43 -21.10 -17.17 -10.79
N ASN A 44 -20.31 -17.98 -10.08
CA ASN A 44 -20.37 -19.43 -10.19
C ASN A 44 -21.54 -20.06 -9.44
N SER A 45 -22.08 -19.40 -8.41
CA SER A 45 -23.28 -19.88 -7.72
C SER A 45 -24.49 -19.93 -8.65
N PHE A 46 -24.66 -18.94 -9.54
CA PHE A 46 -25.71 -18.95 -10.57
C PHE A 46 -25.63 -20.14 -11.54
N LYS A 47 -24.46 -20.77 -11.65
CA LYS A 47 -24.23 -21.92 -12.55
C LYS A 47 -24.38 -23.27 -11.84
N ASN A 48 -24.83 -23.30 -10.58
CA ASN A 48 -24.80 -24.48 -9.70
C ASN A 48 -23.41 -25.12 -9.62
N LYS A 49 -22.35 -24.31 -9.77
CA LYS A 49 -20.93 -24.74 -9.70
C LYS A 49 -20.24 -24.07 -8.52
N GLU A 50 -20.91 -24.05 -7.38
CA GLU A 50 -20.36 -23.43 -6.17
C GLU A 50 -19.04 -24.12 -5.76
N PRO A 51 -17.94 -23.36 -5.66
CA PRO A 51 -16.70 -23.88 -5.10
C PRO A 51 -16.91 -24.36 -3.66
N SER A 52 -16.22 -25.42 -3.27
CA SER A 52 -16.24 -25.85 -1.87
C SER A 52 -15.62 -24.80 -0.95
N SER A 53 -16.04 -24.76 0.32
CA SER A 53 -15.43 -23.89 1.33
C SER A 53 -13.92 -24.08 1.46
N LYS A 54 -13.42 -25.31 1.23
CA LYS A 54 -11.98 -25.61 1.19
C LYS A 54 -11.25 -24.87 0.06
N GLN A 55 -11.87 -24.81 -1.13
CA GLN A 55 -11.30 -24.07 -2.27
C GLN A 55 -11.29 -22.56 -2.01
N LEU A 56 -12.34 -22.03 -1.36
CA LEU A 56 -12.38 -20.62 -0.97
C LEU A 56 -11.27 -20.28 0.03
N ASN A 57 -11.11 -21.09 1.08
CA ASN A 57 -10.04 -20.89 2.05
C ASN A 57 -8.65 -20.97 1.42
N TYR A 58 -8.43 -21.94 0.51
CA TYR A 58 -7.17 -22.06 -0.19
C TYR A 58 -6.89 -20.86 -1.09
N ALA A 59 -7.90 -20.37 -1.82
CA ALA A 59 -7.76 -19.19 -2.67
C ALA A 59 -7.42 -17.94 -1.88
N VAL A 60 -8.08 -17.73 -0.73
CA VAL A 60 -7.76 -16.62 0.19
C VAL A 60 -6.34 -16.76 0.73
N LEU A 61 -5.94 -17.95 1.22
CA LEU A 61 -4.59 -18.18 1.74
C LEU A 61 -3.51 -17.93 0.69
N VAL A 62 -3.67 -18.45 -0.53
CA VAL A 62 -2.74 -18.22 -1.64
C VAL A 62 -2.65 -16.73 -1.99
N SER A 63 -3.80 -16.05 -2.05
CA SER A 63 -3.85 -14.62 -2.37
C SER A 63 -3.14 -13.77 -1.32
N VAL A 64 -3.35 -14.07 -0.04
CA VAL A 64 -2.83 -13.29 1.10
C VAL A 64 -1.36 -13.61 1.40
N LEU A 65 -0.95 -14.87 1.29
CA LEU A 65 0.38 -15.34 1.70
C LEU A 65 1.39 -15.42 0.56
N LEU A 66 0.95 -15.52 -0.70
CA LEU A 66 1.85 -15.67 -1.84
C LEU A 66 1.71 -14.47 -2.79
N ILE A 67 0.52 -14.26 -3.35
CA ILE A 67 0.33 -13.27 -4.42
C ILE A 67 0.49 -11.84 -3.85
N GLY A 68 -0.22 -11.51 -2.77
CA GLY A 68 -0.18 -10.19 -2.13
C GLY A 68 1.24 -9.74 -1.76
N PRO A 69 2.04 -10.56 -1.04
CA PRO A 69 3.42 -10.22 -0.70
C PRO A 69 4.32 -10.02 -1.92
N LEU A 70 4.19 -10.84 -2.97
CA LEU A 70 4.98 -10.68 -4.20
C LEU A 70 4.72 -9.33 -4.88
N PHE A 71 3.45 -8.98 -5.08
CA PHE A 71 3.08 -7.69 -5.66
C PHE A 71 3.49 -6.52 -4.76
N THR A 72 3.36 -6.69 -3.45
CA THR A 72 3.81 -5.69 -2.48
C THR A 72 5.29 -5.40 -2.60
N LEU A 73 6.12 -6.44 -2.67
CA LEU A 73 7.57 -6.28 -2.80
C LEU A 73 7.95 -5.59 -4.11
N ALA A 74 7.30 -5.97 -5.22
CA ALA A 74 7.55 -5.35 -6.52
C ALA A 74 7.21 -3.84 -6.49
N THR A 75 6.02 -3.50 -5.99
CA THR A 75 5.56 -2.10 -5.89
C THR A 75 6.41 -1.29 -4.92
N TYR A 76 6.75 -1.85 -3.76
CA TYR A 76 7.60 -1.20 -2.78
C TYR A 76 9.01 -0.93 -3.32
N LYS A 77 9.58 -1.86 -4.10
CA LYS A 77 10.87 -1.63 -4.78
C LYS A 77 10.77 -0.52 -5.83
N MET A 78 9.74 -0.56 -6.68
CA MET A 78 9.52 0.45 -7.71
C MET A 78 9.36 1.85 -7.13
N ILE A 79 8.67 1.98 -6.00
CA ILE A 79 8.50 3.27 -5.32
C ILE A 79 9.83 3.76 -4.74
N ASN A 80 10.57 2.90 -4.05
CA ASN A 80 11.85 3.31 -3.48
C ASN A 80 12.84 3.74 -4.56
N SER A 81 12.91 3.04 -5.71
CA SER A 81 13.80 3.46 -6.81
C SER A 81 13.42 4.83 -7.38
N ASN A 82 12.15 5.22 -7.33
CA ASN A 82 11.71 6.56 -7.75
C ASN A 82 12.03 7.65 -6.72
N LEU A 83 12.42 7.25 -5.50
CA LEU A 83 12.71 8.14 -4.37
C LEU A 83 14.18 8.16 -4.00
N ASP A 84 15.08 7.57 -4.79
CA ASP A 84 16.52 7.52 -4.51
C ASP A 84 17.15 8.91 -4.35
N ASN A 85 16.57 9.95 -4.99
CA ASN A 85 17.02 11.34 -4.88
C ASN A 85 16.34 12.12 -3.73
N TYR A 86 15.41 11.51 -3.00
CA TYR A 86 14.73 12.13 -1.88
C TYR A 86 15.38 11.71 -0.56
N VAL A 87 15.35 12.61 0.41
CA VAL A 87 15.78 12.31 1.77
C VAL A 87 14.60 11.82 2.59
N LYS A 88 14.78 10.68 3.27
CA LYS A 88 13.77 10.11 4.16
C LYS A 88 13.71 10.88 5.49
N CYS A 89 12.50 11.24 5.90
CA CYS A 89 12.21 11.96 7.14
C CYS A 89 11.81 11.01 8.27
N ASP A 90 12.78 10.42 8.96
CA ASP A 90 12.48 9.34 9.91
C ASP A 90 11.59 9.74 11.09
N SER A 91 11.70 10.99 11.56
CA SER A 91 10.85 11.56 12.62
C SER A 91 9.38 11.77 12.20
N LEU A 92 9.10 11.73 10.90
CA LEU A 92 7.76 11.85 10.34
C LEU A 92 7.17 10.50 9.91
N ASN A 93 7.94 9.41 10.04
CA ASN A 93 7.42 8.07 9.80
C ASN A 93 6.31 7.75 10.81
N HIS A 94 5.28 7.06 10.34
CA HIS A 94 4.23 6.54 11.20
C HIS A 94 4.21 5.02 11.11
N TRP A 95 4.20 4.35 12.26
CA TRP A 95 4.09 2.91 12.32
C TRP A 95 3.07 2.53 13.37
N SER A 96 2.02 1.84 12.94
CA SER A 96 1.00 1.26 13.78
C SER A 96 0.63 -0.12 13.24
N SER A 97 -0.13 -0.89 14.01
CA SER A 97 -0.59 -2.23 13.59
C SER A 97 -1.50 -2.21 12.36
N ARG A 98 -2.13 -1.07 12.05
CA ARG A 98 -3.12 -0.94 10.96
C ARG A 98 -2.69 -0.02 9.83
N TYR A 99 -1.70 0.83 10.07
CA TYR A 99 -1.27 1.85 9.14
C TYR A 99 0.22 2.09 9.32
N SER A 100 0.95 2.06 8.22
CA SER A 100 2.36 2.47 8.18
C SER A 100 2.57 3.46 7.05
N SER A 101 3.44 4.44 7.26
CA SER A 101 3.87 5.38 6.22
C SER A 101 5.26 5.93 6.47
N SER A 102 5.91 6.37 5.40
CA SER A 102 7.22 7.02 5.41
C SER A 102 7.17 8.31 4.62
N THR A 103 7.76 9.37 5.15
CA THR A 103 7.78 10.68 4.49
C THR A 103 9.13 10.91 3.85
N TYR A 104 9.14 11.41 2.62
CA TYR A 104 10.34 11.69 1.83
C TYR A 104 10.29 13.15 1.34
N ALA A 105 11.39 13.89 1.50
CA ALA A 105 11.50 15.30 1.12
C ALA A 105 12.67 15.49 0.12
N ILE A 106 12.60 16.53 -0.72
CA ILE A 106 13.68 16.80 -1.69
C ILE A 106 14.99 17.30 -1.04
N SER A 107 14.95 17.71 0.23
CA SER A 107 16.13 18.13 0.99
C SER A 107 15.96 17.97 2.51
N ASN A 108 17.07 17.96 3.25
CA ASN A 108 17.08 17.92 4.72
C ASN A 108 16.40 19.13 5.35
N ASP A 109 16.58 20.34 4.79
CA ASP A 109 15.99 21.55 5.35
C ASP A 109 14.46 21.51 5.32
N ILE A 110 13.89 20.97 4.24
CA ILE A 110 12.44 20.76 4.13
C ILE A 110 11.98 19.75 5.17
N CYS A 111 12.74 18.69 5.39
CA CYS A 111 12.45 17.70 6.41
C CYS A 111 12.39 18.32 7.82
N LEU A 112 13.39 19.12 8.19
CA LEU A 112 13.45 19.80 9.48
C LEU A 112 12.30 20.79 9.66
N ASN A 113 11.95 21.54 8.61
CA ASN A 113 10.81 22.45 8.63
C ASN A 113 9.49 21.69 8.85
N LEU A 114 9.27 20.58 8.14
CA LEU A 114 8.07 19.75 8.30
C LEU A 114 7.93 19.17 9.72
N VAL A 115 9.06 18.82 10.36
CA VAL A 115 9.08 18.35 11.75
C VAL A 115 8.70 19.48 12.70
N SER A 116 9.26 20.68 12.50
CA SER A 116 8.92 21.85 13.30
C SER A 116 7.44 22.22 13.19
N ASP A 117 6.85 22.10 12.00
CA ASP A 117 5.44 22.42 11.77
C ASP A 117 4.49 21.41 12.44
N LYS A 118 4.88 20.13 12.49
CA LYS A 118 4.09 19.08 13.18
C LYS A 118 4.04 19.25 14.70
N ASN A 119 5.05 19.90 15.28
CA ASN A 119 5.20 20.06 16.74
C ASN A 119 4.64 21.39 17.28
N LYS A 120 4.10 22.24 16.41
CA LYS A 120 3.33 23.43 16.80
C LYS A 120 1.86 23.10 16.97
#